data_AF-A0A427ARX1-F1
#
_entry.id   AF-A0A427ARX1-F1
#
_cell.length_a   1.000
_cell.length_b   1.000
_cell.length_c   1.000
_cell.angle_alpha   90.00
_cell.angle_beta   90.00
_cell.angle_gamma   90.00
#
_symmetry.space_group_name_H-M   'P 1'
#
loop_
_entity.id
_entity.type
_entity.pdbx_description
1 polymer ?
#
loop_
_entity_poly.entity_id
_entity_poly.type
_entity_poly.pdbx_seq_one_letter_code
_entity_poly.pdbx_strand_id
1 'polypeptide(L)'
;MLSEEIIQKVLSEVKLEDLSPKELKQFRRVIASGELSKLIEPWTPWWRQPSSRSISLSPEGCQLVKPVELASGPEDKITENPVGPESPLPPLRQLIRGDPSPFLAVHVVDVLYSYCFTLRLYNGDWHSDPLGAATVALGMSKVMGDLERPETVAEALAACLEETCSPVYRHAGGFSFGIGLVDDVVCLLSLGTNALVCFLCDLQRLIQAGERILKSEKIGKTERRDTIRKLKSADKKVYFMMCWVHEQPEEVWSTVANFVEMEKTSLARLGHGSKNFKVERKGKQQSEVLIREV
;
A
#
# COMPACT_ATOMS: atom_id res chain seq x y z
N MET A 1 -9.61 -38.04 -17.36
CA MET A 1 -10.32 -38.17 -16.08
C MET A 1 -9.31 -37.84 -14.99
N LEU A 2 -9.36 -36.64 -14.44
CA LEU A 2 -8.56 -36.29 -13.25
C LEU A 2 -9.09 -37.13 -12.08
N SER A 3 -8.23 -37.76 -11.28
CA SER A 3 -8.68 -38.59 -10.16
C SER A 3 -9.39 -37.72 -9.11
N GLU A 4 -10.40 -38.27 -8.44
CA GLU A 4 -11.12 -37.59 -7.36
C GLU A 4 -10.17 -37.08 -6.27
N GLU A 5 -9.05 -37.79 -6.01
CA GLU A 5 -7.98 -37.30 -5.13
C GLU A 5 -7.34 -36.00 -5.60
N ILE A 6 -7.09 -35.82 -6.90
CA ILE A 6 -6.52 -34.57 -7.43
C ILE A 6 -7.55 -33.45 -7.32
N ILE A 7 -8.82 -33.74 -7.60
CA ILE A 7 -9.92 -32.76 -7.47
C ILE A 7 -10.09 -32.35 -6.00
N GLN A 8 -10.03 -33.30 -5.08
CA GLN A 8 -10.18 -33.07 -3.64
C GLN A 8 -8.95 -32.38 -3.04
N LYS A 9 -7.75 -32.65 -3.60
CA LYS A 9 -6.52 -31.94 -3.25
C LYS A 9 -6.48 -30.51 -3.81
N VAL A 10 -7.07 -30.27 -4.98
CA VAL A 10 -7.26 -28.91 -5.56
C VAL A 10 -8.36 -28.12 -4.83
N LEU A 11 -9.35 -28.81 -4.25
CA LEU A 11 -10.37 -28.22 -3.36
C LEU A 11 -9.84 -27.94 -1.94
N SER A 12 -8.65 -28.42 -1.60
CA SER A 12 -7.93 -28.05 -0.38
C SER A 12 -6.79 -27.08 -0.72
N GLU A 13 -6.34 -26.29 0.26
CA GLU A 13 -5.15 -25.44 0.11
C GLU A 13 -3.90 -26.28 -0.23
N VAL A 14 -3.54 -26.37 -1.52
CA VAL A 14 -2.30 -27.02 -1.97
C VAL A 14 -1.12 -26.17 -1.54
N LYS A 15 -0.24 -26.71 -0.69
CA LYS A 15 0.99 -26.01 -0.28
C LYS A 15 2.09 -26.26 -1.30
N LEU A 16 3.01 -25.32 -1.42
CA LEU A 16 4.20 -25.48 -2.29
C LEU A 16 5.01 -26.74 -1.93
N GLU A 17 4.94 -27.14 -0.66
CA GLU A 17 5.58 -28.33 -0.09
C GLU A 17 4.95 -29.65 -0.56
N ASP A 18 3.71 -29.62 -1.07
CA ASP A 18 3.01 -30.79 -1.60
C ASP A 18 3.45 -31.15 -3.04
N LEU A 19 4.24 -30.29 -3.68
CA LEU A 19 4.72 -30.48 -5.04
C LEU A 19 5.95 -31.41 -5.05
N SER A 20 5.96 -32.36 -5.99
CA SER A 20 7.15 -33.15 -6.24
C SER A 20 8.31 -32.26 -6.71
N PRO A 21 9.59 -32.68 -6.57
CA PRO A 21 10.73 -31.89 -7.03
C PRO A 21 10.67 -31.54 -8.53
N LYS A 22 10.05 -32.41 -9.35
CA LYS A 22 9.84 -32.16 -10.78
C LYS A 22 8.82 -31.06 -11.01
N GLU A 23 7.68 -31.12 -10.33
CA GLU A 23 6.62 -30.09 -10.41
C GLU A 23 7.11 -28.75 -9.87
N LEU A 24 7.82 -28.75 -8.74
CA LEU A 24 8.39 -27.53 -8.17
C LEU A 24 9.41 -26.87 -9.12
N LYS A 25 10.24 -27.68 -9.80
CA LYS A 25 11.18 -27.17 -10.81
C LYS A 25 10.44 -26.60 -12.03
N GLN A 26 9.36 -27.23 -12.46
CA GLN A 26 8.54 -26.73 -13.55
C GLN A 26 7.82 -25.43 -13.16
N PHE A 27 7.21 -25.39 -11.98
CA PHE A 27 6.56 -24.21 -11.43
C PHE A 27 7.51 -23.01 -11.34
N ARG A 28 8.72 -23.21 -10.78
CA ARG A 28 9.75 -22.16 -10.73
C ARG A 28 10.17 -21.67 -12.12
N ARG A 29 10.22 -22.56 -13.12
CA ARG A 29 10.51 -22.17 -14.51
C ARG A 29 9.38 -21.32 -15.09
N VAL A 30 8.13 -21.72 -14.87
CA VAL A 30 6.94 -20.98 -15.32
C VAL A 30 6.90 -19.59 -14.65
N ILE A 31 7.21 -19.48 -13.35
CA ILE A 31 7.38 -18.19 -12.66
C ILE A 31 8.49 -17.36 -13.33
N ALA A 32 9.69 -17.92 -13.50
CA ALA A 32 10.83 -17.20 -14.06
C ALA A 32 10.59 -16.75 -15.51
N SER A 33 9.81 -17.51 -16.28
CA SER A 33 9.42 -17.16 -17.64
C SER A 33 8.33 -16.09 -17.71
N GLY A 34 7.67 -15.78 -16.59
CA GLY A 34 6.52 -14.88 -16.56
C GLY A 34 5.25 -15.49 -17.18
N GLU A 35 5.21 -16.78 -17.51
CA GLU A 35 4.00 -17.43 -18.01
C GLU A 35 2.89 -17.45 -16.96
N LEU A 36 3.25 -17.57 -15.67
CA LEU A 36 2.28 -17.54 -14.56
C LEU A 36 1.54 -16.20 -14.46
N SER A 37 2.18 -15.08 -14.80
CA SER A 37 1.53 -13.77 -14.69
C SER A 37 0.37 -13.60 -15.67
N LYS A 38 0.32 -14.41 -16.74
CA LYS A 38 -0.81 -14.43 -17.69
C LYS A 38 -2.06 -15.10 -17.12
N LEU A 39 -1.90 -15.89 -16.06
CA LEU A 39 -2.98 -16.61 -15.39
C LEU A 39 -3.55 -15.82 -14.21
N ILE A 40 -2.91 -14.71 -13.83
CA ILE A 40 -3.34 -13.86 -12.73
C ILE A 40 -3.99 -12.62 -13.34
N GLU A 41 -5.24 -12.35 -12.97
CA GLU A 41 -5.91 -11.12 -13.36
C GLU A 41 -5.39 -9.96 -12.49
N PRO A 42 -4.83 -8.90 -13.09
CA PRO A 42 -4.38 -7.75 -12.32
C PRO A 42 -5.56 -7.05 -11.66
N TRP A 43 -5.45 -6.81 -10.36
CA TRP A 43 -6.45 -6.04 -9.63
C TRP A 43 -6.46 -4.60 -10.12
N THR A 44 -7.65 -4.11 -10.43
CA THR A 44 -7.87 -2.69 -10.69
C THR A 44 -8.11 -2.00 -9.36
N PRO A 45 -7.27 -1.03 -8.95
CA PRO A 45 -7.42 -0.39 -7.66
C PRO A 45 -8.80 0.25 -7.50
N TRP A 46 -9.40 0.09 -6.32
CA TRP A 46 -10.75 0.59 -6.04
C TRP A 46 -10.89 2.08 -6.34
N TRP A 47 -9.84 2.87 -6.05
CA TRP A 47 -9.84 4.32 -6.31
C TRP A 47 -9.86 4.69 -7.80
N ARG A 48 -9.56 3.73 -8.70
CA ARG A 48 -9.66 3.92 -10.16
C ARG A 48 -11.01 3.46 -10.72
N GLN A 49 -11.84 2.81 -9.92
CA GLN A 49 -13.16 2.36 -10.34
C GLN A 49 -14.16 3.52 -10.38
N PRO A 50 -15.16 3.52 -11.28
CA PRO A 50 -16.19 4.55 -11.32
C PRO A 50 -16.99 4.65 -10.01
N SER A 51 -17.18 3.53 -9.31
CA SER A 51 -17.90 3.45 -8.04
C SER A 51 -17.23 4.27 -6.92
N SER A 52 -15.92 4.52 -6.98
CA SER A 52 -15.21 5.30 -5.96
C SER A 52 -15.67 6.76 -5.88
N ARG A 53 -16.19 7.31 -6.98
CA ARG A 53 -16.77 8.67 -7.04
C ARG A 53 -18.11 8.78 -6.31
N SER A 54 -18.73 7.65 -5.98
CA SER A 54 -20.00 7.58 -5.28
C SER A 54 -19.86 7.32 -3.77
N ILE A 55 -18.63 7.29 -3.24
CA ILE A 55 -18.38 7.08 -1.81
C ILE A 55 -18.96 8.27 -1.02
N SER A 56 -19.94 7.97 -0.17
CA SER A 56 -20.61 8.94 0.70
C SER A 56 -20.74 8.42 2.12
N LEU A 57 -20.40 9.25 3.10
CA LEU A 57 -20.59 8.98 4.53
C LEU A 57 -21.65 9.92 5.10
N SER A 58 -22.14 9.60 6.31
CA SER A 58 -22.99 10.53 7.06
C SER A 58 -22.21 11.78 7.45
N PRO A 59 -22.89 12.88 7.85
CA PRO A 59 -22.23 14.07 8.41
C PRO A 59 -21.36 13.78 9.64
N GLU A 60 -21.61 12.67 10.33
CA GLU A 60 -20.84 12.19 11.47
C GLU A 60 -19.74 11.18 11.08
N GLY A 61 -19.55 10.94 9.79
CA GLY A 61 -18.44 10.13 9.26
C GLY A 61 -18.66 8.62 9.32
N CYS A 62 -19.90 8.14 9.50
CA CYS A 62 -20.21 6.71 9.47
C CYS A 62 -20.87 6.28 8.15
N GLN A 63 -20.81 4.98 7.87
CA GLN A 63 -21.38 4.39 6.65
C GLN A 63 -22.90 4.60 6.57
N LEU A 64 -23.40 5.03 5.41
CA LEU A 64 -24.84 5.23 5.15
C LEU A 64 -25.57 3.92 4.82
N VAL A 65 -24.86 2.96 4.23
CA VAL A 65 -25.42 1.67 3.82
C VAL A 65 -24.72 0.58 4.61
N LYS A 66 -25.50 -0.28 5.28
CA LYS A 66 -24.99 -1.52 5.86
C LYS A 66 -25.18 -2.64 4.83
N PRO A 67 -24.15 -3.45 4.55
CA PRO A 67 -24.36 -4.69 3.82
C PRO A 67 -25.43 -5.50 4.54
N VAL A 68 -26.51 -5.84 3.84
CA VAL A 68 -27.45 -6.83 4.36
C VAL A 68 -26.70 -8.16 4.33
N GLU A 69 -26.52 -8.79 5.49
CA GLU A 69 -26.00 -10.16 5.62
C GLU A 69 -27.00 -11.14 4.97
N LEU A 70 -27.09 -11.12 3.65
CA LEU A 70 -27.66 -12.22 2.89
C LEU A 70 -26.63 -13.34 2.98
N ALA A 71 -27.05 -14.47 3.54
CA ALA A 71 -26.26 -15.68 3.75
C ALA A 71 -25.81 -16.31 2.41
N SER A 72 -24.97 -15.61 1.66
CA SER A 72 -24.41 -16.05 0.38
C SER A 72 -22.94 -16.36 0.55
N GLY A 73 -22.66 -17.59 1.01
CA GLY A 73 -21.42 -18.34 0.79
C GLY A 73 -20.09 -17.77 1.34
N PRO A 74 -19.07 -18.62 1.55
CA PRO A 74 -17.71 -18.19 1.85
C PRO A 74 -16.99 -17.78 0.55
N GLU A 75 -17.47 -16.73 -0.11
CA GLU A 75 -16.68 -16.06 -1.15
C GLU A 75 -16.30 -14.68 -0.64
N ASP A 76 -15.06 -14.56 -0.15
CA ASP A 76 -14.39 -13.29 0.14
C ASP A 76 -14.23 -12.50 -1.17
N LYS A 77 -15.33 -11.92 -1.64
CA LYS A 77 -15.29 -11.00 -2.78
C LYS A 77 -14.60 -9.73 -2.29
N ILE A 78 -13.47 -9.39 -2.92
CA ILE A 78 -12.84 -8.07 -2.81
C ILE A 78 -13.95 -7.05 -3.07
N THR A 79 -14.33 -6.30 -2.03
CA THR A 79 -15.38 -5.29 -2.16
C THR A 79 -14.90 -4.21 -3.13
N GLU A 80 -15.79 -3.74 -4.02
CA GLU A 80 -15.41 -2.72 -5.03
C GLU A 80 -14.84 -1.45 -4.39
N ASN A 81 -15.34 -1.06 -3.21
CA ASN A 81 -14.83 0.05 -2.41
C ASN A 81 -14.59 -0.41 -0.97
N PRO A 82 -13.62 0.21 -0.25
CA PRO A 82 -13.44 -0.01 1.17
C PRO A 82 -14.64 0.49 1.97
N VAL A 83 -15.01 -0.27 3.00
CA VAL A 83 -16.14 0.05 3.88
C VAL A 83 -15.75 1.18 4.82
N GLY A 84 -16.64 2.16 5.01
CA GLY A 84 -16.43 3.27 5.95
C GLY A 84 -16.52 2.85 7.43
N PRO A 85 -16.41 3.81 8.37
CA PRO A 85 -16.60 3.57 9.80
C PRO A 85 -18.02 3.10 10.13
N GLU A 86 -18.15 2.15 11.04
CA GLU A 86 -19.46 1.63 11.46
C GLU A 86 -20.18 2.57 12.46
N SER A 87 -19.40 3.31 13.23
CA SER A 87 -19.86 4.26 14.23
C SER A 87 -19.43 5.68 13.86
N PRO A 88 -20.17 6.71 14.31
CA PRO A 88 -19.76 8.10 14.18
C PRO A 88 -18.31 8.36 14.62
N LEU A 89 -17.59 9.18 13.85
CA LEU A 89 -16.25 9.63 14.22
C LEU A 89 -16.36 10.71 15.30
N PRO A 90 -15.64 10.57 16.42
CA PRO A 90 -15.65 11.58 17.46
C PRO A 90 -14.93 12.85 16.98
N PRO A 91 -15.31 14.03 17.50
CA PRO A 91 -14.56 15.24 17.25
C PRO A 91 -13.11 15.14 17.74
N LEU A 92 -12.17 15.72 17.00
CA LEU A 92 -10.73 15.60 17.26
C LEU A 92 -10.34 16.12 18.65
N ARG A 93 -11.02 17.17 19.13
CA ARG A 93 -10.85 17.73 20.50
C ARG A 93 -11.12 16.74 21.63
N GLN A 94 -11.79 15.62 21.35
CA GLN A 94 -11.96 14.54 22.34
C GLN A 94 -10.73 13.63 22.42
N LEU A 95 -9.88 13.61 21.39
CA LEU A 95 -8.68 12.79 21.31
C LEU A 95 -7.44 13.52 21.82
N ILE A 96 -7.38 14.85 21.69
CA ILE A 96 -6.23 15.68 22.08
C ILE A 96 -6.66 16.94 22.84
N ARG A 97 -5.77 17.46 23.69
CA ARG A 97 -6.01 18.67 24.49
C ARG A 97 -5.40 19.95 23.91
N GLY A 98 -4.63 19.85 22.84
CA GLY A 98 -3.96 20.98 22.18
C GLY A 98 -4.15 20.91 20.67
N ASP A 99 -3.42 21.75 19.95
CA ASP A 99 -3.54 21.79 18.50
C ASP A 99 -2.90 20.55 17.85
N PRO A 100 -3.54 20.01 16.80
CA PRO A 100 -2.92 18.97 16.00
C PRO A 100 -1.64 19.49 15.32
N SER A 101 -0.77 18.56 14.91
CA SER A 101 0.42 18.93 14.13
C SER A 101 0.00 19.64 12.83
N PRO A 102 0.68 20.75 12.44
CA PRO A 102 0.37 21.45 11.19
C PRO A 102 0.72 20.63 9.94
N PHE A 103 1.47 19.53 10.10
CA PHE A 103 1.94 18.69 8.99
C PHE A 103 1.04 17.47 8.74
N LEU A 104 -0.13 17.36 9.38
CA LEU A 104 -1.00 16.20 9.20
C LEU A 104 -1.44 15.96 7.75
N ALA A 105 -1.61 17.02 6.96
CA ALA A 105 -1.87 16.89 5.52
C ALA A 105 -0.73 16.17 4.79
N VAL A 106 0.52 16.49 5.12
CA VAL A 106 1.72 15.85 4.58
C VAL A 106 1.82 14.40 5.08
N HIS A 107 1.51 14.18 6.36
CA HIS A 107 1.49 12.83 6.91
C HIS A 107 0.47 11.91 6.22
N VAL A 108 -0.70 12.44 5.82
CA VAL A 108 -1.69 11.70 5.03
C VAL A 108 -1.11 11.28 3.68
N VAL A 109 -0.24 12.07 3.04
CA VAL A 109 0.45 11.69 1.79
C VAL A 109 1.36 10.48 1.98
N ASP A 110 2.19 10.46 3.03
CA ASP A 110 3.05 9.32 3.39
C ASP A 110 2.22 8.03 3.62
N VAL A 111 1.13 8.16 4.39
CA VAL A 111 0.25 7.03 4.70
C VAL A 111 -0.51 6.55 3.46
N LEU A 112 -0.99 7.46 2.59
CA LEU A 112 -1.62 7.13 1.32
C LEU A 112 -0.68 6.35 0.41
N TYR A 113 0.56 6.82 0.25
CA TYR A 113 1.54 6.13 -0.57
C TYR A 113 1.78 4.71 -0.05
N SER A 114 1.98 4.56 1.27
CA SER A 114 2.17 3.26 1.92
C SER A 114 0.98 2.31 1.69
N TYR A 115 -0.25 2.82 1.81
CA TYR A 115 -1.45 2.04 1.56
C TYR A 115 -1.55 1.61 0.09
N CYS A 116 -1.30 2.53 -0.86
CA CYS A 116 -1.30 2.22 -2.30
C CYS A 116 -0.23 1.18 -2.64
N PHE A 117 0.97 1.32 -2.09
CA PHE A 117 2.06 0.37 -2.27
C PHE A 117 1.64 -1.01 -1.79
N THR A 118 1.14 -1.09 -0.56
CA THR A 118 0.70 -2.35 0.06
C THR A 118 -0.36 -3.02 -0.80
N LEU A 119 -1.45 -2.34 -1.15
CA LEU A 119 -2.52 -2.96 -1.94
C LEU A 119 -2.07 -3.39 -3.33
N ARG A 120 -1.19 -2.63 -4.00
CA ARG A 120 -0.62 -3.08 -5.28
C ARG A 120 0.26 -4.31 -5.13
N LEU A 121 1.05 -4.39 -4.06
CA LEU A 121 1.90 -5.55 -3.79
C LEU A 121 1.05 -6.82 -3.54
N TYR A 122 -0.08 -6.67 -2.88
CA TYR A 122 -1.01 -7.76 -2.55
C TYR A 122 -2.13 -7.94 -3.59
N ASN A 123 -2.04 -7.29 -4.76
CA ASN A 123 -3.07 -7.36 -5.81
C ASN A 123 -4.50 -7.12 -5.28
N GLY A 124 -4.65 -6.16 -4.37
CA GLY A 124 -5.94 -5.80 -3.73
C GLY A 124 -6.36 -6.68 -2.55
N ASP A 125 -5.76 -7.85 -2.38
CA ASP A 125 -6.15 -8.82 -1.35
C ASP A 125 -5.13 -8.92 -0.22
N TRP A 126 -5.19 -7.97 0.70
CA TRP A 126 -4.38 -8.01 1.92
C TRP A 126 -4.84 -9.08 2.92
N HIS A 127 -6.04 -9.66 2.76
CA HIS A 127 -6.56 -10.68 3.69
C HIS A 127 -5.82 -12.02 3.56
N SER A 128 -5.22 -12.27 2.40
CA SER A 128 -4.38 -13.45 2.13
C SER A 128 -3.16 -13.58 3.07
N ASP A 129 -2.56 -12.45 3.47
CA ASP A 129 -1.50 -12.39 4.49
C ASP A 129 -1.57 -11.06 5.26
N PRO A 130 -2.44 -10.96 6.28
CA PRO A 130 -2.67 -9.71 6.98
C PRO A 130 -1.45 -9.22 7.76
N LEU A 131 -0.62 -10.15 8.27
CA LEU A 131 0.58 -9.79 9.03
C LEU A 131 1.67 -9.27 8.09
N GLY A 132 1.89 -9.93 6.95
CA GLY A 132 2.78 -9.43 5.91
C GLY A 132 2.33 -8.08 5.38
N ALA A 133 1.04 -7.91 5.07
CA ALA A 133 0.50 -6.65 4.59
C ALA A 133 0.69 -5.51 5.59
N ALA A 134 0.41 -5.76 6.88
CA ALA A 134 0.65 -4.77 7.93
C ALA A 134 2.13 -4.42 8.07
N THR A 135 3.02 -5.41 7.94
CA THR A 135 4.47 -5.20 8.01
C THR A 135 4.96 -4.33 6.85
N VAL A 136 4.46 -4.56 5.63
CA VAL A 136 4.78 -3.75 4.45
C VAL A 136 4.28 -2.31 4.65
N ALA A 137 3.03 -2.13 5.08
CA ALA A 137 2.45 -0.81 5.30
C ALA A 137 3.24 0.00 6.36
N LEU A 138 3.64 -0.63 7.46
CA LEU A 138 4.45 0.03 8.49
C LEU A 138 5.87 0.31 7.99
N GLY A 139 6.48 -0.58 7.20
CA GLY A 139 7.84 -0.40 6.67
C GLY A 139 7.94 0.69 5.60
N MET A 140 6.88 0.90 4.82
CA MET A 140 6.84 1.90 3.75
C MET A 140 6.55 3.32 4.26
N SER A 141 5.91 3.47 5.42
CA SER A 141 5.48 4.75 5.98
C SER A 141 6.38 5.20 7.12
N LYS A 142 6.99 6.38 6.96
CA LYS A 142 7.77 7.01 8.04
C LYS A 142 6.89 7.46 9.18
N VAL A 143 5.65 7.86 8.89
CA VAL A 143 4.71 8.31 9.90
C VAL A 143 4.18 7.16 10.75
N MET A 144 3.97 5.97 10.18
CA MET A 144 3.47 4.81 10.92
C MET A 144 4.59 4.00 11.59
N GLY A 145 5.64 3.65 10.84
CA GLY A 145 6.71 2.75 11.28
C GLY A 145 7.76 3.39 12.18
N ASP A 146 8.07 4.66 11.96
CA ASP A 146 9.19 5.38 12.58
C ASP A 146 8.70 6.56 13.45
N LEU A 147 9.67 7.28 14.05
CA LEU A 147 9.45 8.53 14.79
C LEU A 147 9.64 9.78 13.92
N GLU A 148 9.96 9.58 12.63
CA GLU A 148 10.15 10.65 11.65
C GLU A 148 8.81 11.27 11.26
N ARG A 149 8.82 12.57 10.95
CA ARG A 149 7.64 13.37 10.64
C ARG A 149 7.98 14.25 9.44
N PRO A 150 7.66 13.81 8.21
CA PRO A 150 7.91 14.63 7.04
C PRO A 150 7.13 15.94 7.15
N GLU A 151 7.80 17.05 6.94
CA GLU A 151 7.23 18.40 7.04
C GLU A 151 6.77 18.91 5.66
N THR A 152 7.27 18.29 4.59
CA THR A 152 6.90 18.61 3.20
C THR A 152 6.46 17.39 2.40
N VAL A 153 5.66 17.63 1.35
CA VAL A 153 5.25 16.59 0.39
C VAL A 153 6.48 15.95 -0.29
N ALA A 154 7.51 16.74 -0.58
CA ALA A 154 8.76 16.25 -1.17
C ALA A 154 9.48 15.26 -0.25
N GLU A 155 9.59 15.57 1.05
CA GLU A 155 10.18 14.66 2.04
C GLU A 155 9.39 13.36 2.17
N ALA A 156 8.05 13.45 2.27
CA ALA A 156 7.18 12.28 2.36
C ALA A 156 7.34 11.36 1.14
N LEU A 157 7.26 11.91 -0.07
CA LEU A 157 7.38 11.13 -1.29
C LEU A 157 8.80 10.59 -1.51
N ALA A 158 9.84 11.37 -1.20
CA ALA A 158 11.22 10.93 -1.33
C ALA A 158 11.52 9.73 -0.42
N ALA A 159 11.09 9.77 0.84
CA ALA A 159 11.27 8.67 1.78
C ALA A 159 10.57 7.39 1.31
N CYS A 160 9.31 7.49 0.86
CA CYS A 160 8.57 6.34 0.34
C CYS A 160 9.16 5.80 -0.98
N LEU A 161 9.66 6.67 -1.85
CA LEU A 161 10.30 6.27 -3.11
C LEU A 161 11.66 5.60 -2.89
N GLU A 162 12.43 6.08 -1.92
CA GLU A 162 13.68 5.44 -1.50
C GLU A 162 13.40 4.01 -1.04
N GLU A 163 12.38 3.82 -0.17
CA GLU A 163 12.00 2.49 0.29
C GLU A 163 11.45 1.62 -0.85
N THR A 164 10.64 2.18 -1.75
CA THR A 164 10.17 1.46 -2.96
C THR A 164 11.32 0.97 -3.84
N CYS A 165 12.43 1.72 -3.88
CA CYS A 165 13.63 1.36 -4.62
C CYS A 165 14.62 0.51 -3.82
N SER A 166 14.33 0.20 -2.56
CA SER A 166 15.21 -0.56 -1.67
C SER A 166 15.42 -1.99 -2.20
N PRO A 167 16.50 -2.69 -1.79
CA PRO A 167 16.72 -4.08 -2.18
C PRO A 167 15.55 -5.02 -1.82
N VAL A 168 14.76 -4.66 -0.79
CA VAL A 168 13.59 -5.42 -0.36
C VAL A 168 12.51 -5.37 -1.44
N TYR A 169 12.22 -4.17 -1.98
CA TYR A 169 11.08 -3.95 -2.89
C TYR A 169 11.46 -3.71 -4.35
N ARG A 170 12.75 -3.74 -4.72
CA ARG A 170 13.20 -3.54 -6.11
C ARG A 170 12.50 -4.45 -7.14
N HIS A 171 12.03 -5.61 -6.70
CA HIS A 171 11.34 -6.58 -7.54
C HIS A 171 9.92 -6.13 -7.93
N ALA A 172 9.31 -5.19 -7.20
CA ALA A 172 7.98 -4.63 -7.46
C ALA A 172 7.95 -3.64 -8.65
N GLY A 173 9.09 -3.33 -9.26
CA GLY A 173 9.18 -2.46 -10.44
C GLY A 173 9.93 -1.14 -10.23
N GLY A 174 10.49 -0.93 -9.03
CA GLY A 174 11.41 0.17 -8.71
C GLY A 174 10.81 1.56 -8.98
N PHE A 175 11.65 2.47 -9.50
CA PHE A 175 11.28 3.88 -9.63
C PHE A 175 10.02 4.14 -10.48
N SER A 176 9.84 3.44 -11.60
CA SER A 176 8.64 3.61 -12.43
C SER A 176 7.36 3.17 -11.73
N PHE A 177 7.45 2.09 -10.94
CA PHE A 177 6.35 1.65 -10.09
C PHE A 177 6.05 2.70 -9.01
N GLY A 178 7.09 3.24 -8.37
CA GLY A 178 6.97 4.30 -7.39
C GLY A 178 6.30 5.57 -7.92
N ILE A 179 6.65 6.02 -9.13
CA ILE A 179 5.97 7.17 -9.77
C ILE A 179 4.49 6.86 -10.04
N GLY A 180 4.15 5.64 -10.45
CA GLY A 180 2.76 5.21 -10.62
C GLY A 180 1.96 5.19 -9.30
N LEU A 181 2.63 4.95 -8.17
CA LEU A 181 2.02 5.08 -6.84
C LEU A 181 1.72 6.54 -6.50
N VAL A 182 2.54 7.50 -6.95
CA VAL A 182 2.23 8.93 -6.80
C VAL A 182 0.95 9.29 -7.56
N ASP A 183 0.70 8.70 -8.73
CA ASP A 183 -0.59 8.85 -9.45
C ASP A 183 -1.77 8.31 -8.62
N ASP A 184 -1.59 7.22 -7.89
CA ASP A 184 -2.63 6.68 -7.02
C ASP A 184 -2.94 7.60 -5.84
N VAL A 185 -1.90 8.17 -5.23
CA VAL A 185 -2.05 9.17 -4.15
C VAL A 185 -2.85 10.38 -4.65
N VAL A 186 -2.53 10.91 -5.83
CA VAL A 186 -3.28 12.03 -6.43
C VAL A 186 -4.74 11.62 -6.70
N CYS A 187 -4.96 10.41 -7.21
CA CYS A 187 -6.30 9.90 -7.48
C CYS A 187 -7.14 9.85 -6.20
N LEU A 188 -6.58 9.33 -5.11
CA LEU A 188 -7.25 9.24 -3.80
C LEU A 188 -7.55 10.62 -3.20
N LEU A 189 -6.58 11.54 -3.24
CA LEU A 189 -6.79 12.92 -2.78
C LEU A 189 -7.91 13.62 -3.57
N SER A 190 -8.00 13.34 -4.87
CA SER A 190 -9.03 13.90 -5.76
C SER A 190 -10.43 13.33 -5.51
N LEU A 191 -10.56 12.20 -4.81
CA LEU A 191 -11.86 11.63 -4.42
C LEU A 191 -12.44 12.31 -3.16
N GLY A 192 -11.64 13.09 -2.43
CA GLY A 192 -12.09 13.91 -1.30
C GLY A 192 -12.28 13.16 0.01
N THR A 193 -12.81 13.87 1.02
CA THR A 193 -12.81 13.49 2.43
C THR A 193 -13.39 12.09 2.68
N ASN A 194 -14.51 11.73 2.06
CA ASN A 194 -15.17 10.44 2.31
C ASN A 194 -14.30 9.25 1.86
N ALA A 195 -13.69 9.33 0.69
CA ALA A 195 -12.75 8.31 0.22
C ALA A 195 -11.50 8.26 1.11
N LEU A 196 -11.05 9.42 1.60
CA LEU A 196 -9.93 9.51 2.53
C LEU A 196 -10.22 8.81 3.87
N VAL A 197 -11.42 8.99 4.41
CA VAL A 197 -11.88 8.28 5.61
C VAL A 197 -11.98 6.78 5.36
N CYS A 198 -12.53 6.35 4.22
CA CYS A 198 -12.66 4.93 3.90
C CYS A 198 -11.31 4.22 3.73
N PHE A 199 -10.29 4.83 3.09
CA PHE A 199 -8.97 4.19 3.02
C PHE A 199 -8.32 4.09 4.41
N LEU A 200 -8.45 5.11 5.27
CA LEU A 200 -7.90 5.04 6.62
C LEU A 200 -8.60 3.94 7.42
N CYS A 201 -9.90 3.76 7.21
CA CYS A 201 -10.68 2.69 7.83
C CYS A 201 -10.19 1.31 7.36
N ASP A 202 -9.97 1.13 6.07
CA ASP A 202 -9.43 -0.12 5.51
C ASP A 202 -7.99 -0.40 5.99
N LEU A 203 -7.12 0.60 5.98
CA LEU A 203 -5.77 0.51 6.53
C LEU A 203 -5.78 0.16 8.02
N GLN A 204 -6.71 0.72 8.79
CA GLN A 204 -6.88 0.37 10.20
C GLN A 204 -7.27 -1.11 10.36
N ARG A 205 -8.22 -1.60 9.57
CA ARG A 205 -8.63 -3.03 9.57
C ARG A 205 -7.46 -3.94 9.21
N LEU A 206 -6.67 -3.57 8.20
CA LEU A 206 -5.45 -4.27 7.78
C LEU A 206 -4.46 -4.38 8.94
N ILE A 207 -4.15 -3.26 9.62
CA ILE A 207 -3.22 -3.25 10.78
C ILE A 207 -3.76 -4.12 11.94
N GLN A 208 -5.06 -4.01 12.24
CA GLN A 208 -5.70 -4.79 13.31
C GLN A 208 -5.73 -6.28 12.99
N ALA A 209 -5.91 -6.66 11.73
CA ALA A 209 -5.84 -8.05 11.28
C ALA A 209 -4.44 -8.62 11.46
N GLY A 210 -3.40 -7.90 11.04
CA GLY A 210 -2.01 -8.28 11.31
C GLY A 210 -1.73 -8.44 12.82
N GLU A 211 -2.25 -7.53 13.66
CA GLU A 211 -2.11 -7.66 15.11
C GLU A 211 -2.80 -8.91 15.68
N ARG A 212 -3.97 -9.29 15.13
CA ARG A 212 -4.70 -10.51 15.53
C ARG A 212 -3.91 -11.77 15.17
N ILE A 213 -3.37 -11.87 13.95
CA ILE A 213 -2.53 -13.01 13.52
C ILE A 213 -1.30 -13.14 14.43
N LEU A 214 -0.59 -12.05 14.66
CA LEU A 214 0.60 -12.05 15.51
C LEU A 214 0.31 -12.43 16.98
N LYS A 215 -0.91 -12.18 17.47
CA LYS A 215 -1.34 -12.62 18.80
C LYS A 215 -1.57 -14.13 18.88
N SER A 216 -1.98 -14.77 17.79
CA SER A 216 -2.17 -16.22 17.73
C SER A 216 -0.86 -17.00 17.51
N GLU A 217 0.17 -16.37 16.95
CA GLU A 217 1.43 -17.05 16.62
C GLU A 217 2.35 -17.33 17.83
N LYS A 218 3.02 -18.48 17.79
CA LYS A 218 4.02 -18.92 18.79
C LYS A 218 5.42 -18.35 18.50
N ILE A 219 5.53 -17.03 18.28
CA ILE A 219 6.82 -16.34 18.06
C ILE A 219 7.52 -16.04 19.39
N GLY A 220 8.85 -15.86 19.36
CA GLY A 220 9.68 -15.42 20.48
C GLY A 220 9.09 -14.20 21.20
N LYS A 221 8.97 -14.28 22.53
CA LYS A 221 8.17 -13.36 23.36
C LYS A 221 8.55 -11.88 23.22
N THR A 222 9.84 -11.57 23.00
CA THR A 222 10.35 -10.19 22.97
C THR A 222 10.04 -9.49 21.65
N GLU A 223 10.46 -10.06 20.52
CA GLU A 223 10.23 -9.48 19.18
C GLU A 223 8.74 -9.35 18.86
N ARG A 224 7.95 -10.35 19.27
CA ARG A 224 6.49 -10.31 19.17
C ARG A 224 5.91 -9.10 19.91
N ARG A 225 6.37 -8.82 21.13
CA ARG A 225 5.86 -7.71 21.94
C ARG A 225 6.16 -6.36 21.30
N ASP A 226 7.35 -6.20 20.74
CA ASP A 226 7.74 -4.92 20.13
C ASP A 226 6.99 -4.68 18.82
N THR A 227 6.77 -5.72 18.02
CA THR A 227 5.95 -5.63 16.79
C THR A 227 4.49 -5.32 17.11
N ILE A 228 3.89 -5.97 18.12
CA ILE A 228 2.53 -5.64 18.59
C ILE A 228 2.44 -4.18 19.05
N ARG A 229 3.47 -3.65 19.74
CA ARG A 229 3.48 -2.23 20.15
C ARG A 229 3.50 -1.30 18.95
N LYS A 230 4.28 -1.61 17.91
CA LYS A 230 4.31 -0.82 16.67
C LYS A 230 2.94 -0.84 15.97
N LEU A 231 2.33 -2.01 15.82
CA LEU A 231 0.99 -2.14 15.23
C LEU A 231 -0.08 -1.34 16.01
N LYS A 232 -0.09 -1.44 17.34
CA LYS A 232 -1.01 -0.64 18.19
C LYS A 232 -0.75 0.86 18.09
N SER A 233 0.50 1.27 17.92
CA SER A 233 0.86 2.68 17.74
C SER A 233 0.34 3.19 16.39
N ALA A 234 0.56 2.41 15.32
CA ALA A 234 0.07 2.72 13.98
C ALA A 234 -1.47 2.76 13.93
N ASP A 235 -2.16 1.78 14.52
CA ASP A 235 -3.63 1.76 14.65
C ASP A 235 -4.17 3.06 15.27
N LYS A 236 -3.56 3.52 16.38
CA LYS A 236 -3.93 4.79 17.02
C LYS A 236 -3.64 6.01 16.14
N LYS A 237 -2.51 6.04 15.44
CA LYS A 237 -2.14 7.13 14.53
C LYS A 237 -3.13 7.22 13.36
N VAL A 238 -3.46 6.08 12.75
CA VAL A 238 -4.43 5.99 11.65
C VAL A 238 -5.82 6.42 12.11
N TYR A 239 -6.27 5.96 13.28
CA TYR A 239 -7.56 6.38 13.85
C TYR A 239 -7.61 7.89 14.12
N PHE A 240 -6.53 8.45 14.70
CA PHE A 240 -6.42 9.88 14.92
C PHE A 240 -6.46 10.67 13.61
N MET A 241 -5.72 10.24 12.59
CA MET A 241 -5.76 10.85 11.26
C MET A 241 -7.15 10.77 10.64
N MET A 242 -7.86 9.65 10.81
CA MET A 242 -9.21 9.47 10.29
C MET A 242 -10.18 10.51 10.85
N CYS A 243 -10.13 10.74 12.17
CA CYS A 243 -10.92 11.78 12.82
C CYS A 243 -10.50 13.18 12.36
N TRP A 244 -9.20 13.43 12.18
CA TRP A 244 -8.70 14.72 11.70
C TRP A 244 -9.12 15.02 10.25
N VAL A 245 -8.99 14.04 9.35
CA VAL A 245 -9.37 14.11 7.93
C VAL A 245 -10.85 14.44 7.79
N HIS A 246 -11.70 13.79 8.59
CA HIS A 246 -13.15 14.03 8.58
C HIS A 246 -13.53 15.48 8.93
N GLU A 247 -12.74 16.15 9.76
CA GLU A 247 -12.97 17.56 10.13
C GLU A 247 -12.37 18.57 9.13
N GLN A 248 -11.63 18.12 8.11
CA GLN A 248 -11.01 19.04 7.15
C GLN A 248 -11.97 19.46 6.02
N PRO A 249 -11.90 20.71 5.57
CA PRO A 249 -12.65 21.16 4.40
C PRO A 249 -12.05 20.56 3.12
N GLU A 250 -12.89 20.34 2.09
CA GLU A 250 -12.51 19.60 0.88
C GLU A 250 -11.35 20.25 0.11
N GLU A 251 -11.21 21.57 0.17
CA GLU A 251 -10.19 22.35 -0.53
C GLU A 251 -8.76 22.00 -0.08
N VAL A 252 -8.61 21.47 1.15
CA VAL A 252 -7.32 20.97 1.65
C VAL A 252 -6.81 19.88 0.73
N TRP A 253 -7.66 18.93 0.33
CA TRP A 253 -7.24 17.78 -0.47
C TRP A 253 -6.93 18.16 -1.90
N SER A 254 -7.67 19.11 -2.48
CA SER A 254 -7.35 19.68 -3.80
C SER A 254 -5.99 20.36 -3.79
N THR A 255 -5.70 21.12 -2.72
CA THR A 255 -4.43 21.82 -2.54
C THR A 255 -3.27 20.83 -2.38
N VAL A 256 -3.43 19.81 -1.54
CA VAL A 256 -2.41 18.77 -1.33
C VAL A 256 -2.18 17.97 -2.62
N ALA A 257 -3.23 17.62 -3.37
CA ALA A 257 -3.11 16.93 -4.65
C ALA A 257 -2.26 17.73 -5.65
N ASN A 258 -2.43 19.05 -5.71
CA ASN A 258 -1.62 19.92 -6.56
C ASN A 258 -0.13 19.89 -6.15
N PHE A 259 0.17 19.93 -4.86
CA PHE A 259 1.55 19.80 -4.38
C PHE A 259 2.16 18.43 -4.72
N VAL A 260 1.39 17.35 -4.59
CA VAL A 260 1.83 16.00 -4.97
C VAL A 260 2.08 15.90 -6.49
N GLU A 261 1.23 16.48 -7.32
CA GLU A 261 1.43 16.51 -8.79
C GLU A 261 2.64 17.35 -9.22
N MET A 262 2.87 18.48 -8.55
CA MET A 262 4.06 19.30 -8.77
C MET A 262 5.33 18.52 -8.45
N GLU A 263 5.34 17.83 -7.31
CA GLU A 263 6.50 17.03 -6.89
C GLU A 263 6.69 15.82 -7.82
N LYS A 264 5.61 15.14 -8.24
CA LYS A 264 5.68 14.07 -9.24
C LYS A 264 6.35 14.54 -10.53
N THR A 265 6.00 15.74 -11.01
CA THR A 265 6.61 16.33 -12.21
C THR A 265 8.11 16.59 -12.01
N SER A 266 8.51 17.04 -10.80
CA SER A 266 9.91 17.20 -10.42
C SER A 266 10.67 15.87 -10.45
N LEU A 267 10.12 14.84 -9.80
CA LEU A 267 10.69 13.50 -9.73
C LEU A 267 10.80 12.82 -11.10
N ALA A 268 9.79 12.98 -11.96
CA ALA A 268 9.81 12.44 -13.31
C ALA A 268 10.96 13.02 -14.15
N ARG A 269 11.25 14.34 -14.01
CA ARG A 269 12.38 14.98 -14.69
C ARG A 269 13.73 14.40 -14.25
N LEU A 270 13.91 14.10 -12.96
CA LEU A 270 15.11 13.44 -12.44
C LEU A 270 15.28 12.03 -13.04
N GLY A 271 14.19 11.27 -13.12
CA GLY A 271 14.17 9.94 -13.74
C GLY A 271 14.54 9.95 -15.22
N HIS A 272 14.06 10.94 -15.98
CA HIS A 272 14.42 11.14 -17.39
C HIS A 272 15.86 11.61 -17.57
N GLY A 273 16.34 12.53 -16.72
CA GLY A 273 17.74 12.98 -16.72
C GLY A 273 18.72 11.81 -16.54
N SER A 274 18.44 10.91 -15.59
CA SER A 274 19.27 9.73 -15.34
C SER A 274 19.31 8.73 -16.52
N LYS A 275 18.21 8.62 -17.28
CA LYS A 275 18.18 7.84 -18.53
C LYS A 275 19.04 8.49 -19.62
N ASN A 276 18.97 9.81 -19.78
CA ASN A 276 19.78 10.54 -20.77
C ASN A 276 21.29 10.48 -20.44
N PHE A 277 21.68 10.59 -19.17
CA PHE A 277 23.08 10.39 -18.74
C PHE A 277 23.61 8.97 -19.03
N LYS A 278 22.77 7.94 -18.92
CA LYS A 278 23.13 6.55 -19.31
C LYS A 278 23.26 6.37 -20.82
N VAL A 279 22.46 7.09 -21.61
CA VAL A 279 22.54 7.07 -23.09
C VAL A 279 23.81 7.79 -23.56
N GLU A 280 24.16 8.94 -22.98
CA GLU A 280 25.40 9.66 -23.30
C GLU A 280 26.66 8.87 -22.95
N ARG A 281 26.67 8.13 -21.82
CA ARG A 281 27.80 7.26 -21.46
C ARG A 281 27.96 6.06 -22.40
N LYS A 282 26.88 5.55 -23.00
CA LYS A 282 26.97 4.51 -24.05
C LYS A 282 27.45 5.05 -25.40
N GLY A 283 27.41 6.37 -25.62
CA GLY A 283 27.90 7.02 -26.85
C GLY A 283 29.40 7.39 -26.85
N LYS A 284 30.14 7.14 -25.77
CA LYS A 284 31.54 7.58 -25.60
C LYS A 284 32.55 6.44 -25.35
N GLN A 285 32.28 5.23 -25.80
CA GLN A 285 33.27 4.14 -25.79
C GLN A 285 33.77 3.84 -27.22
N GLN A 286 34.73 4.64 -27.69
CA GLN A 286 35.78 4.21 -28.62
C GLN A 286 36.82 5.33 -28.78
N SER A 287 37.96 5.18 -28.11
CA SER A 287 39.28 5.62 -28.60
C SER A 287 40.39 5.07 -27.69
N GLU A 288 41.06 4.05 -28.25
CA GLU A 288 42.37 3.43 -27.98
C GLU A 288 43.14 3.71 -26.68
N VAL A 289 43.46 2.63 -25.97
CA VAL A 289 44.57 2.56 -25.01
C VAL A 289 45.78 1.94 -25.75
N LEU A 290 46.81 2.75 -25.98
CA LEU A 290 48.15 2.31 -26.38
C LEU A 290 49.07 2.50 -25.17
N ILE A 291 49.47 1.40 -24.53
CA ILE A 291 50.63 1.41 -23.62
C ILE A 291 51.53 0.25 -24.05
N ARG A 292 52.75 0.61 -24.49
CA ARG A 292 53.90 -0.31 -24.65
C ARG A 292 54.67 -0.36 -23.33
N GLU A 293 55.09 -1.55 -22.95
CA GLU A 293 56.02 -1.81 -21.85
C GLU A 293 57.40 -1.17 -22.10
N VAL A 294 57.98 -0.63 -21.03
CA VAL A 294 59.43 -0.65 -20.74
C VAL A 294 59.59 -0.90 -19.24
#